data_AF-A0A521Q7C4-F1
#
_entry.id   AF-A0A521Q7C4-F1
#
_cell.length_a   1.000
_cell.length_b   1.000
_cell.length_c   1.000
_cell.angle_alpha   90.00
_cell.angle_beta   90.00
_cell.angle_gamma   90.00
#
_symmetry.space_group_name_H-M   'P 1'
#
loop_
_entity.id
_entity.type
_entity.pdbx_description
1 polymer ?
#
loop_
_entity_poly.entity_id
_entity_poly.type
_entity_poly.pdbx_seq_one_letter_code
_entity_poly.pdbx_strand_id
1 'polypeptide(L)'
;MTPEMEQELSSKLRWRNFGEIPNSPVVDFQDLVRKVNSGELFLAVNYFVTPRFTHHLFGMWNSAVAGLILIPFVTALALVPVAFLVRDYWLLGGMPLALLAMVFAVPTLKPIKKFGSFLGVVTTVAMLWWVSLAGNYTAAVIAGSYTFPFWAVRYVYFRNSRKLTTAALRSETLLLYLLQNGHAFIRDMRSGEKF
;
A
#
# COMPACT_ATOMS: atom_id res chain seq x y z
N MET A 1 -11.16 6.69 -16.42
CA MET A 1 -10.66 5.49 -17.13
C MET A 1 -10.61 5.86 -18.60
N THR A 2 -9.55 5.50 -19.32
CA THR A 2 -9.51 5.79 -20.77
C THR A 2 -10.42 4.79 -21.52
N PRO A 3 -11.07 5.19 -22.62
CA PRO A 3 -11.91 4.29 -23.41
C PRO A 3 -11.18 3.04 -23.89
N GLU A 4 -9.90 3.19 -24.27
CA GLU A 4 -9.04 2.07 -24.69
C GLU A 4 -8.84 1.04 -23.58
N MET A 5 -8.58 1.49 -22.34
CA MET A 5 -8.41 0.60 -21.20
C MET A 5 -9.72 -0.09 -20.82
N GLU A 6 -10.86 0.61 -20.95
CA GLU A 6 -12.18 0.04 -20.74
C GLU A 6 -12.50 -1.09 -21.73
N GLN A 7 -12.22 -0.84 -23.01
CA GLN A 7 -12.39 -1.83 -24.06
C GLN A 7 -11.46 -3.04 -23.85
N GLU A 8 -10.18 -2.80 -23.54
CA GLU A 8 -9.23 -3.87 -23.25
C GLU A 8 -9.69 -4.73 -22.07
N LEU A 9 -10.09 -4.11 -20.94
CA LEU A 9 -10.55 -4.83 -19.77
C LEU A 9 -11.83 -5.61 -20.07
N SER A 10 -12.81 -5.00 -20.74
CA SER A 10 -14.08 -5.64 -21.10
C SER A 10 -13.89 -6.89 -21.95
N SER A 11 -12.90 -6.91 -22.83
CA SER A 11 -12.58 -8.07 -23.69
C SER A 11 -12.06 -9.28 -22.91
N LYS A 12 -11.54 -9.05 -21.69
CA LYS A 12 -10.96 -10.07 -20.80
C LYS A 12 -11.90 -10.52 -19.68
N LEU A 13 -13.10 -9.94 -19.61
CA LEU A 13 -14.07 -10.27 -18.57
C LEU A 13 -14.83 -11.57 -18.89
N ARG A 14 -14.94 -12.44 -17.88
CA ARG A 14 -15.82 -13.61 -17.90
C ARG A 14 -17.27 -13.21 -17.66
N TRP A 15 -17.49 -12.25 -16.76
CA TRP A 15 -18.80 -11.70 -16.41
C TRP A 15 -18.89 -10.26 -16.89
N ARG A 16 -19.97 -9.91 -17.58
CA ARG A 16 -20.18 -8.56 -18.11
C ARG A 16 -20.78 -7.60 -17.07
N ASN A 17 -21.47 -8.15 -16.08
CA ASN A 17 -22.09 -7.41 -14.99
C ASN A 17 -22.06 -8.23 -13.69
N PHE A 18 -22.35 -7.57 -12.57
CA PHE A 18 -22.43 -8.23 -11.26
C PHE A 18 -23.55 -9.28 -11.14
N GLY A 19 -24.65 -9.12 -11.88
CA GLY A 19 -25.77 -10.06 -11.87
C GLY A 19 -25.43 -11.43 -12.46
N GLU A 20 -24.38 -11.52 -13.27
CA GLU A 20 -23.87 -12.78 -13.84
C GLU A 20 -22.95 -13.56 -12.90
N ILE A 21 -22.52 -12.98 -11.77
CA ILE A 21 -21.65 -13.65 -10.80
C ILE A 21 -22.50 -14.65 -9.99
N PRO A 22 -22.19 -15.97 -10.05
CA PRO A 22 -22.92 -16.96 -9.27
C PRO A 22 -22.80 -16.68 -7.77
N ASN A 23 -23.92 -16.75 -7.04
CA ASN A 23 -23.99 -16.51 -5.60
C ASN A 23 -23.42 -15.14 -5.16
N SER A 24 -23.56 -14.12 -6.02
CA SER A 24 -23.14 -12.77 -5.68
C SER A 24 -23.84 -12.26 -4.39
N PRO A 25 -23.11 -11.61 -3.47
CA PRO A 25 -23.71 -10.97 -2.29
C PRO A 25 -24.49 -9.68 -2.62
N VAL A 26 -24.49 -9.28 -3.89
CA VAL A 26 -25.08 -8.04 -4.42
C VAL A 26 -25.86 -8.32 -5.69
N VAL A 27 -26.97 -7.60 -5.88
CA VAL A 27 -27.84 -7.77 -7.06
C VAL A 27 -27.21 -7.14 -8.31
N ASP A 28 -26.62 -5.96 -8.16
CA ASP A 28 -25.98 -5.20 -9.22
C ASP A 28 -24.86 -4.31 -8.66
N PHE A 29 -24.18 -3.59 -9.55
CA PHE A 29 -23.10 -2.69 -9.17
C PHE A 29 -23.56 -1.51 -8.30
N GLN A 30 -24.78 -1.00 -8.50
CA GLN A 30 -25.30 0.12 -7.70
C GLN A 30 -25.61 -0.32 -6.26
N ASP A 31 -26.16 -1.52 -6.09
CA ASP A 31 -26.36 -2.15 -4.79
C ASP A 31 -25.03 -2.34 -4.06
N LEU A 32 -23.99 -2.79 -4.76
CA LEU A 32 -22.64 -2.89 -4.20
C LEU A 32 -22.11 -1.54 -3.74
N VAL A 33 -22.16 -0.51 -4.59
CA VAL A 33 -21.69 0.84 -4.26
C VAL A 33 -22.45 1.38 -3.05
N ARG A 34 -23.77 1.20 -3.01
CA ARG A 34 -24.62 1.61 -1.89
C ARG A 34 -24.22 0.89 -0.59
N LYS A 35 -24.09 -0.44 -0.60
CA LYS A 35 -23.72 -1.25 0.57
C LYS A 35 -22.30 -0.98 1.06
N VAL A 36 -21.37 -0.65 0.17
CA VAL A 36 -20.02 -0.22 0.55
C VAL A 36 -20.07 1.17 1.21
N ASN A 37 -20.87 2.09 0.67
CA ASN A 37 -21.03 3.43 1.25
C ASN A 37 -21.79 3.43 2.58
N SER A 38 -22.74 2.52 2.78
CA SER A 38 -23.45 2.33 4.07
C SER A 38 -22.62 1.59 5.12
N GLY A 39 -21.47 1.02 4.74
CA GLY A 39 -20.59 0.27 5.63
C GLY A 39 -21.02 -1.18 5.89
N GLU A 40 -22.03 -1.68 5.17
CA GLU A 40 -22.46 -3.08 5.23
C GLU A 40 -21.44 -4.02 4.57
N LEU A 41 -20.83 -3.56 3.47
CA LEU A 41 -19.77 -4.27 2.76
C LEU A 41 -18.45 -3.52 2.83
N PHE A 42 -17.36 -4.26 2.97
CA PHE A 42 -16.00 -3.75 2.88
C PHE A 42 -15.33 -4.26 1.60
N LEU A 43 -15.00 -3.34 0.69
CA LEU A 43 -14.22 -3.64 -0.51
C LEU A 43 -12.73 -3.41 -0.24
N ALA A 44 -11.94 -4.47 -0.40
CA ALA A 44 -10.49 -4.39 -0.36
C ALA A 44 -9.90 -4.70 -1.73
N VAL A 45 -8.95 -3.88 -2.16
CA VAL A 45 -8.20 -4.12 -3.40
C VAL A 45 -6.73 -4.32 -3.08
N ASN A 46 -6.15 -5.35 -3.69
CA ASN A 46 -4.73 -5.66 -3.67
C ASN A 46 -3.97 -4.55 -4.39
N TYR A 47 -3.10 -3.87 -3.65
CA TYR A 47 -2.30 -2.77 -4.18
C TYR A 47 -1.21 -3.20 -5.18
N PHE A 48 -0.81 -4.48 -5.21
CA PHE A 48 0.28 -4.93 -6.08
C PHE A 48 -0.08 -4.80 -7.56
N VAL A 49 -1.37 -4.75 -7.87
CA VAL A 49 -1.83 -4.47 -9.24
C VAL A 49 -1.96 -3.00 -9.54
N THR A 50 -1.90 -2.12 -8.52
CA THR A 50 -2.01 -0.68 -8.73
C THR A 50 -1.00 -0.15 -9.74
N PRO A 51 0.31 -0.53 -9.74
CA PRO A 51 1.29 -0.09 -10.74
C PRO A 51 0.83 -0.24 -12.20
N ARG A 52 0.09 -1.30 -12.53
CA ARG A 52 -0.45 -1.52 -13.89
C ARG A 52 -1.49 -0.46 -14.28
N PHE A 53 -2.25 0.01 -13.29
CA PHE A 53 -3.29 1.00 -13.48
C PHE A 53 -2.84 2.43 -13.15
N THR A 54 -1.69 2.63 -12.48
CA THR A 54 -1.30 3.94 -11.94
C THR A 54 -1.13 5.00 -13.02
N HIS A 55 -0.50 4.64 -14.13
CA HIS A 55 -0.28 5.56 -15.24
C HIS A 55 -1.61 6.01 -15.88
N HIS A 56 -2.51 5.06 -16.10
CA HIS A 56 -3.79 5.26 -16.81
C HIS A 56 -4.89 5.87 -15.94
N LEU A 57 -4.91 5.58 -14.64
CA LEU A 57 -5.95 6.05 -13.72
C LEU A 57 -5.57 7.31 -12.97
N PHE A 58 -4.28 7.54 -12.73
CA PHE A 58 -3.83 8.52 -11.75
C PHE A 58 -2.85 9.56 -12.31
N GLY A 59 -2.28 9.38 -13.51
CA GLY A 59 -1.42 10.38 -14.16
C GLY A 59 -0.05 10.61 -13.48
N MET A 60 0.76 11.49 -14.08
CA MET A 60 2.20 11.64 -13.81
C MET A 60 2.56 11.93 -12.34
N TRP A 61 1.80 12.79 -11.66
CA TRP A 61 2.05 13.12 -10.25
C TRP A 61 1.91 11.91 -9.31
N ASN A 62 1.11 10.92 -9.71
CA ASN A 62 0.94 9.71 -8.92
C ASN A 62 2.04 8.68 -9.16
N SER A 63 2.68 8.72 -10.33
CA SER A 63 3.94 8.01 -10.59
C SER A 63 5.10 8.56 -9.75
N ALA A 64 5.17 9.89 -9.56
CA ALA A 64 6.19 10.51 -8.71
C ALA A 64 6.06 10.06 -7.24
N VAL A 65 4.84 10.02 -6.70
CA VAL A 65 4.58 9.51 -5.33
C VAL A 65 4.86 8.01 -5.23
N ALA A 66 4.66 7.23 -6.31
CA ALA A 66 5.06 5.82 -6.33
C ALA A 66 6.58 5.64 -6.17
N GLY A 67 7.38 6.65 -6.59
CA GLY A 67 8.82 6.70 -6.37
C GLY A 67 9.25 6.68 -4.90
N LEU A 68 8.37 7.04 -3.96
CA LEU A 68 8.66 6.92 -2.51
C LEU A 68 8.93 5.47 -2.08
N ILE A 69 8.54 4.47 -2.89
CA ILE A 69 8.90 3.07 -2.64
C ILE A 69 10.41 2.81 -2.75
N LEU A 70 11.16 3.73 -3.36
CA LEU A 70 12.62 3.67 -3.50
C LEU A 70 13.35 4.26 -2.29
N ILE A 71 12.65 4.93 -1.37
CA ILE A 71 13.25 5.51 -0.15
C ILE A 71 14.10 4.49 0.64
N PRO A 72 13.68 3.23 0.87
CA PRO A 72 14.54 2.22 1.48
C PRO A 72 15.94 2.12 0.86
N PHE A 73 16.01 2.09 -0.47
CA PHE A 73 17.27 1.95 -1.21
C PHE A 73 18.08 3.24 -1.18
N VAL A 74 17.43 4.39 -1.36
CA VAL A 74 18.09 5.70 -1.28
C VAL A 74 18.68 5.91 0.12
N THR A 75 17.94 5.60 1.17
CA THR A 75 18.42 5.67 2.56
C THR A 75 19.61 4.74 2.78
N ALA A 76 19.53 3.47 2.36
CA ALA A 76 20.65 2.54 2.50
C ALA A 76 21.91 3.02 1.76
N LEU A 77 21.77 3.54 0.54
CA LEU A 77 22.89 4.06 -0.23
C LEU A 77 23.46 5.35 0.38
N ALA A 78 22.62 6.24 0.90
CA ALA A 78 23.04 7.49 1.51
C ALA A 78 23.82 7.28 2.83
N LEU A 79 23.54 6.21 3.58
CA LEU A 79 24.26 5.90 4.82
C LEU A 79 25.75 5.60 4.59
N VAL A 80 26.13 5.07 3.43
CA VAL A 80 27.52 4.74 3.11
C VAL A 80 28.41 5.99 3.12
N PRO A 81 28.21 7.02 2.26
CA PRO A 81 29.06 8.21 2.28
C PRO A 81 28.95 8.97 3.60
N VAL A 82 27.77 8.99 4.25
CA VAL A 82 27.60 9.65 5.56
C VAL A 82 28.47 9.00 6.64
N ALA A 83 28.51 7.67 6.70
CA ALA A 83 29.35 6.94 7.65
C ALA A 83 30.85 7.28 7.47
N PHE A 84 31.32 7.38 6.22
CA PHE A 84 32.70 7.77 5.92
C PHE A 84 33.00 9.23 6.26
N LEU A 85 32.08 10.15 5.97
CA LEU A 85 32.25 11.58 6.25
C LEU A 85 32.31 11.87 7.75
N VAL A 86 31.44 11.24 8.53
CA VAL A 86 31.37 11.44 9.99
C VAL A 86 32.36 10.54 10.74
N ARG A 87 32.98 9.58 10.04
CA ARG A 87 33.86 8.54 10.61
C ARG A 87 33.16 7.68 11.68
N ASP A 88 31.84 7.53 11.56
CA ASP A 88 31.03 6.70 12.44
C ASP A 88 30.42 5.54 11.65
N TYR A 89 31.10 4.39 11.71
CA TYR A 89 30.71 3.20 10.96
C TYR A 89 29.49 2.48 11.57
N TRP A 90 29.07 2.83 12.79
CA TRP A 90 27.83 2.28 13.36
C TRP A 90 26.60 2.67 12.53
N LEU A 91 26.66 3.79 11.81
CA LEU A 91 25.62 4.24 10.90
C LEU A 91 25.29 3.22 9.79
N LEU A 92 26.25 2.37 9.41
CA LEU A 92 26.03 1.31 8.43
C LEU A 92 25.01 0.27 8.93
N GLY A 93 24.81 0.15 10.24
CA GLY A 93 23.73 -0.65 10.82
C GLY A 93 22.32 -0.19 10.41
N GLY A 94 22.18 1.07 9.97
CA GLY A 94 20.92 1.59 9.42
C GLY A 94 20.55 0.99 8.05
N MET A 95 21.53 0.48 7.28
CA MET A 95 21.29 -0.08 5.94
C MET A 95 20.36 -1.30 5.95
N PRO A 96 20.65 -2.38 6.72
CA PRO A 96 19.73 -3.51 6.80
C PRO A 96 18.37 -3.10 7.38
N LEU A 97 18.32 -2.13 8.31
CA LEU A 97 17.06 -1.62 8.85
C LEU A 97 16.19 -0.92 7.81
N ALA A 98 16.80 -0.14 6.91
CA ALA A 98 16.08 0.50 5.81
C ALA A 98 15.46 -0.52 4.86
N LEU A 99 16.17 -1.61 4.56
CA LEU A 99 15.64 -2.69 3.72
C LEU A 99 14.56 -3.52 4.44
N LEU A 100 14.76 -3.82 5.73
CA LEU A 100 13.75 -4.49 6.55
C LEU A 100 12.45 -3.68 6.66
N ALA A 101 12.56 -2.35 6.76
CA ALA A 101 11.41 -1.47 6.78
C ALA A 101 10.51 -1.65 5.55
N MET A 102 11.08 -1.91 4.37
CA MET A 102 10.30 -2.23 3.17
C MET A 102 9.48 -3.51 3.34
N VAL A 103 10.09 -4.57 3.88
CA VAL A 103 9.43 -5.87 4.10
C VAL A 103 8.29 -5.73 5.11
N PHE A 104 8.53 -5.06 6.23
CA PHE A 104 7.55 -4.90 7.30
C PHE A 104 6.47 -3.85 7.00
N ALA A 105 6.72 -2.91 6.08
CA ALA A 105 5.74 -1.92 5.67
C ALA A 105 4.64 -2.51 4.77
N VAL A 106 4.88 -3.67 4.14
CA VAL A 106 3.91 -4.33 3.27
C VAL A 106 2.88 -5.12 4.10
N PRO A 107 1.60 -4.73 4.11
CA PRO A 107 0.52 -5.37 4.88
C PRO A 107 -0.03 -6.67 4.25
N THR A 108 0.82 -7.50 3.63
CA THR A 108 0.38 -8.75 2.97
C THR A 108 0.02 -9.86 3.95
N LEU A 109 0.75 -9.97 5.07
CA LEU A 109 0.53 -11.02 6.08
C LEU A 109 0.06 -10.39 7.40
N LYS A 110 -1.09 -10.84 7.93
CA LYS A 110 -1.71 -10.32 9.17
C LYS A 110 -0.75 -10.23 10.38
N PRO A 111 0.08 -11.24 10.72
CA PRO A 111 1.01 -11.13 11.84
C PRO A 111 2.12 -10.10 11.58
N ILE A 112 2.67 -10.10 10.36
CA ILE A 112 3.71 -9.16 9.92
C ILE A 112 3.19 -7.72 9.96
N LYS A 113 1.93 -7.49 9.58
CA LYS A 113 1.30 -6.16 9.61
C LYS A 113 1.25 -5.57 11.01
N LYS A 114 0.84 -6.36 12.03
CA LYS A 114 0.76 -5.88 13.42
C LYS A 114 2.16 -5.60 13.96
N PHE A 115 3.06 -6.54 13.77
CA PHE A 115 4.45 -6.43 14.23
C PHE A 115 5.19 -5.26 13.57
N GLY A 116 5.09 -5.13 12.24
CA GLY A 116 5.68 -4.02 11.50
C GLY A 116 5.13 -2.67 11.94
N SER A 117 3.82 -2.55 12.19
CA SER A 117 3.21 -1.32 12.73
C SER A 117 3.77 -0.96 14.11
N PHE A 118 3.89 -1.95 14.98
CA PHE A 118 4.47 -1.78 16.32
C PHE A 118 5.93 -1.30 16.22
N LEU A 119 6.77 -1.99 15.45
CA LEU A 119 8.16 -1.57 15.20
C LEU A 119 8.25 -0.17 14.59
N GLY A 120 7.37 0.16 13.65
CA GLY A 120 7.30 1.50 13.06
C GLY A 120 7.09 2.58 14.11
N VAL A 121 6.14 2.38 15.04
CA VAL A 121 5.88 3.34 16.12
C VAL A 121 7.05 3.39 17.10
N VAL A 122 7.56 2.23 17.55
CA VAL A 122 8.68 2.16 18.51
C VAL A 122 9.92 2.85 17.96
N THR A 123 10.30 2.57 16.71
CA THR A 123 11.45 3.22 16.06
C THR A 123 11.24 4.71 15.86
N THR A 124 10.01 5.16 15.56
CA THR A 124 9.69 6.59 15.45
C THR A 124 9.89 7.29 16.80
N VAL A 125 9.37 6.70 17.88
CA VAL A 125 9.53 7.24 19.24
C VAL A 125 11.00 7.24 19.65
N ALA A 126 11.73 6.15 19.39
CA ALA A 126 13.15 6.04 19.70
C ALA A 126 13.99 7.07 18.93
N MET A 127 13.69 7.29 17.63
CA MET A 127 14.32 8.33 16.83
C MET A 127 14.11 9.72 17.46
N LEU A 128 12.85 10.09 17.75
CA LEU A 128 12.52 11.39 18.34
C LEU A 128 13.15 11.58 19.72
N TRP A 129 13.18 10.52 20.54
CA TRP A 129 13.84 10.51 21.85
C TRP A 129 15.34 10.76 21.73
N TRP A 130 16.03 10.02 20.85
CA TRP A 130 17.48 10.16 20.68
C TRP A 130 17.89 11.48 20.07
N VAL A 131 17.10 12.04 19.14
CA VAL A 131 17.33 13.39 18.60
C VAL A 131 17.10 14.47 19.65
N SER A 132 16.03 14.38 20.44
CA SER A 132 15.58 15.51 21.26
C SER A 132 16.14 15.52 22.68
N LEU A 133 16.33 14.35 23.30
CA LEU A 133 16.57 14.24 24.75
C LEU A 133 17.92 13.61 25.09
N ALA A 134 18.34 12.59 24.34
CA ALA A 134 19.58 11.87 24.63
C ALA A 134 20.81 12.43 23.89
N GLY A 135 20.61 13.24 22.85
CA GLY A 135 21.70 13.79 22.02
C GLY A 135 22.51 12.73 21.25
N ASN A 136 22.00 11.50 21.12
CA ASN A 136 22.70 10.41 20.44
C ASN A 136 22.28 10.35 18.97
N TYR A 137 22.97 11.13 18.14
CA TYR A 137 22.67 11.24 16.71
C TYR A 137 22.85 9.92 15.95
N THR A 138 23.80 9.08 16.33
CA THR A 138 24.03 7.77 15.70
C THR A 138 22.82 6.85 15.89
N ALA A 139 22.35 6.71 17.13
CA ALA A 139 21.18 5.89 17.45
C ALA A 139 19.91 6.45 16.78
N ALA A 140 19.76 7.79 16.75
CA ALA A 140 18.68 8.45 16.03
C ALA A 140 18.68 8.14 14.53
N VAL A 141 19.83 8.22 13.86
CA VAL A 141 19.95 7.92 12.42
C VAL A 141 19.65 6.45 12.15
N ILE A 142 20.14 5.53 12.99
CA ILE A 142 19.84 4.10 12.87
C ILE A 142 18.33 3.85 13.00
N ALA A 143 17.66 4.45 13.98
CA ALA A 143 16.20 4.35 14.14
C ALA A 143 15.45 4.97 12.95
N GLY A 144 15.87 6.18 12.53
CA GLY A 144 15.30 6.89 11.39
C GLY A 144 15.42 6.13 10.08
N SER A 145 16.51 5.37 9.93
CA SER A 145 16.74 4.50 8.77
C SER A 145 15.68 3.41 8.64
N TYR A 146 15.04 2.98 9.72
CA TYR A 146 13.83 2.14 9.64
C TYR A 146 12.57 2.99 9.47
N THR A 147 12.43 4.03 10.30
CA THR A 147 11.19 4.83 10.42
C THR A 147 10.77 5.48 9.10
N PHE A 148 11.65 6.21 8.43
CA PHE A 148 11.27 6.95 7.22
C PHE A 148 10.90 6.02 6.06
N PRO A 149 11.70 5.00 5.71
CA PRO A 149 11.32 4.04 4.68
C PRO A 149 10.03 3.29 5.01
N PHE A 150 9.83 2.91 6.28
CA PHE A 150 8.63 2.20 6.70
C PHE A 150 7.36 3.01 6.43
N TRP A 151 7.33 4.27 6.87
CA TRP A 151 6.17 5.14 6.69
C TRP A 151 5.99 5.57 5.25
N ALA A 152 7.07 5.79 4.49
CA ALA A 152 7.00 6.09 3.06
C ALA A 152 6.32 4.96 2.28
N VAL A 153 6.78 3.72 2.45
CA VAL A 153 6.21 2.55 1.77
C VAL A 153 4.76 2.33 2.21
N ARG A 154 4.46 2.47 3.51
CA ARG A 154 3.10 2.33 4.03
C ARG A 154 2.16 3.40 3.51
N TYR A 155 2.63 4.65 3.39
CA TYR A 155 1.86 5.74 2.82
C TYR A 155 1.52 5.48 1.35
N VAL A 156 2.51 5.08 0.55
CA VAL A 156 2.29 4.71 -0.86
C VAL A 156 1.26 3.60 -0.97
N TYR A 157 1.40 2.55 -0.16
CA TYR A 157 0.46 1.44 -0.13
C TYR A 157 -0.97 1.91 0.15
N PHE A 158 -1.14 2.64 1.26
CA PHE A 158 -2.44 3.10 1.72
C PHE A 158 -3.12 4.01 0.69
N ARG A 159 -2.35 4.95 0.14
CA ARG A 159 -2.82 5.90 -0.88
C ARG A 159 -3.23 5.19 -2.16
N ASN A 160 -2.41 4.28 -2.66
CA ASN A 160 -2.66 3.55 -3.90
C ASN A 160 -3.84 2.60 -3.77
N SER A 161 -3.94 1.87 -2.65
CA SER A 161 -5.08 1.01 -2.36
C SER A 161 -6.38 1.82 -2.31
N ARG A 162 -6.42 2.95 -1.57
CA ARG A 162 -7.60 3.83 -1.54
C ARG A 162 -8.00 4.33 -2.92
N LYS A 163 -7.05 4.83 -3.71
CA LYS A 163 -7.33 5.34 -5.06
C LYS A 163 -7.88 4.26 -5.98
N LEU A 164 -7.32 3.05 -5.92
CA LEU A 164 -7.78 1.92 -6.72
C LEU A 164 -9.16 1.45 -6.27
N THR A 165 -9.44 1.40 -4.97
CA THR A 165 -10.79 1.14 -4.44
C THR A 165 -11.79 2.18 -4.93
N THR A 166 -11.46 3.48 -4.85
CA THR A 166 -12.34 4.54 -5.37
C THR A 166 -12.57 4.43 -6.88
N ALA A 167 -11.53 4.07 -7.65
CA ALA A 167 -11.67 3.86 -9.08
C ALA A 167 -12.56 2.64 -9.39
N ALA A 168 -12.40 1.55 -8.63
CA ALA A 168 -13.22 0.35 -8.77
C ALA A 168 -14.70 0.61 -8.42
N LEU A 169 -14.98 1.46 -7.43
CA LEU A 169 -16.35 1.89 -7.10
C LEU A 169 -16.97 2.85 -8.13
N ARG A 170 -16.21 3.32 -9.12
CA ARG A 170 -16.69 4.18 -10.21
C ARG A 170 -16.84 3.44 -11.54
N SER A 171 -16.31 2.23 -11.65
CA SER A 171 -16.33 1.44 -12.88
C SER A 171 -16.56 -0.02 -12.56
N GLU A 172 -17.72 -0.52 -12.96
CA GLU A 172 -18.09 -1.92 -12.84
C GLU A 172 -17.08 -2.83 -13.53
N THR A 173 -16.67 -2.50 -14.76
CA THR A 173 -15.67 -3.24 -15.54
C THR A 173 -14.34 -3.41 -14.79
N LEU A 174 -13.83 -2.34 -14.18
CA LEU A 174 -12.59 -2.41 -13.40
C LEU A 174 -12.76 -3.28 -12.16
N LEU A 175 -13.88 -3.16 -11.45
CA LEU A 175 -14.13 -3.95 -10.25
C LEU A 175 -14.30 -5.44 -10.56
N LEU A 176 -15.07 -5.78 -11.61
CA LEU A 176 -15.22 -7.16 -12.08
C LEU A 176 -13.89 -7.78 -12.47
N TYR A 177 -13.06 -7.02 -13.19
CA TYR A 177 -11.71 -7.47 -13.56
C TYR A 177 -10.86 -7.75 -12.31
N LEU A 178 -10.92 -6.88 -11.30
CA LEU A 178 -10.19 -7.06 -10.06
C LEU A 178 -10.68 -8.27 -9.27
N LEU A 179 -11.99 -8.50 -9.17
CA LEU A 179 -12.58 -9.64 -8.48
C LEU A 179 -12.24 -10.96 -9.17
N GLN A 180 -12.43 -11.04 -10.49
CA GLN A 180 -12.16 -12.25 -11.27
C GLN A 180 -10.70 -12.73 -11.17
N ASN A 181 -9.76 -11.79 -11.06
CA ASN A 181 -8.33 -12.09 -10.95
C ASN A 181 -7.84 -12.22 -9.50
N GLY A 182 -8.74 -12.24 -8.51
CA GLY A 182 -8.38 -12.33 -7.08
C GLY A 182 -7.60 -11.11 -6.56
N HIS A 183 -7.72 -9.97 -7.26
CA HIS A 183 -7.10 -8.71 -6.89
C HIS A 183 -8.01 -7.82 -6.05
N ALA A 184 -9.29 -8.15 -5.92
CA ALA A 184 -10.19 -7.55 -4.96
C ALA A 184 -10.94 -8.65 -4.20
N PHE A 185 -11.44 -8.31 -3.01
CA PHE A 185 -12.40 -9.12 -2.28
C PHE A 185 -13.43 -8.22 -1.61
N ILE A 186 -14.64 -8.72 -1.50
CA ILE A 186 -15.76 -8.10 -0.80
C ILE A 186 -15.90 -8.85 0.52
N ARG A 187 -16.09 -8.11 1.61
CA ARG A 187 -16.33 -8.70 2.92
C ARG A 187 -17.61 -8.15 3.51
N ASP A 188 -18.50 -9.05 3.93
CA ASP A 188 -19.67 -8.68 4.72
C ASP A 188 -19.22 -8.32 6.14
N MET A 189 -19.62 -7.13 6.61
CA MET A 189 -19.22 -6.63 7.93
C MET A 189 -20.05 -7.22 9.07
N ARG A 190 -21.23 -7.78 8.79
CA ARG A 190 -22.10 -8.45 9.77
C ARG A 190 -21.72 -9.92 9.93
N SER A 191 -21.60 -10.67 8.83
CA SER A 191 -21.27 -12.10 8.88
C SER A 191 -19.76 -12.36 8.92
N GLY A 192 -18.94 -11.41 8.45
CA GLY A 192 -17.50 -11.55 8.32
C GLY A 192 -17.05 -12.36 7.10
N GLU A 193 -17.99 -12.90 6.32
CA GLU A 193 -17.78 -13.72 5.14
C GLU A 193 -17.09 -12.94 4.02
N LYS A 194 -16.28 -13.63 3.21
CA LYS A 194 -15.49 -13.04 2.12
C LYS A 194 -15.89 -13.64 0.79
N PHE A 195 -16.08 -12.77 -0.19
CA PHE A 195 -16.42 -13.07 -1.57
C PHE A 195 -15.35 -12.51 -2.50
#